data_AF-A0A9W5YJP6-F1
#
_entry.id   AF-A0A9W5YJP6-F1
#
_cell.length_a   1.000
_cell.length_b   1.000
_cell.length_c   1.000
_cell.angle_alpha   90.00
_cell.angle_beta   90.00
_cell.angle_gamma   90.00
#
_symmetry.space_group_name_H-M   'P 1'
#
loop_
_entity.id
_entity.type
_entity.pdbx_description
1 polymer ?
#
loop_
_entity_poly.entity_id
_entity_poly.type
_entity_poly.pdbx_seq_one_letter_code
_entity_poly.pdbx_strand_id
1 'polypeptide(L)'
;MDHALTARWHDVLHRTGFTGCDIYSPDFDGQCFQEHAVFVSTAQGNHVPSSLNPTIEIVYESNEPKQVNLARFLDDRYQTLTNSRVACVPVDNASTDTRDMLRVFIHDIEKLSLHDMGPELWSMFQKLLISSTSTLWVRKGSESLGINPHVHLIDGIFRVLTHEGGRHDTYIFSLGGTVNQESVYTMIQNILQPPAQGLDTEYAVRDGTFYNSRLIDSARFNQEVSLQLAAHIECQRRFGDTPLCLDSINSSISGGFRSLEAKSATDLGDTDVELKIHCAGLNFRDVLLSLGQIPYAEAWQEGAGVVTRVGNKCTRFKVGDRIVGFVPQPFQGRTVFCEDAPVVHIPPEMSYAEAAGIPTSFLTAWFSLIEVGRIKPERRVSSTRVLVGQGRR
;
A
#
# COMPACT_ATOMS: atom_id res chain seq x y z
N MET A 1 20.65 -40.73 -7.65
CA MET A 1 19.66 -39.64 -7.46
C MET A 1 19.40 -38.87 -8.75
N ASP A 2 20.38 -38.73 -9.64
CA ASP A 2 20.25 -37.84 -10.82
C ASP A 2 19.29 -38.32 -11.92
N HIS A 3 19.23 -39.63 -12.21
CA HIS A 3 18.24 -40.18 -13.16
C HIS A 3 16.78 -39.84 -12.80
N ALA A 4 16.47 -39.68 -11.51
CA ALA A 4 15.12 -39.31 -11.08
C ALA A 4 14.83 -37.81 -11.30
N LEU A 5 15.86 -36.96 -11.24
CA LEU A 5 15.71 -35.51 -11.46
C LEU A 5 15.61 -35.20 -12.96
N THR A 6 16.47 -35.81 -13.79
CA THR A 6 16.41 -35.70 -15.25
C THR A 6 15.10 -36.27 -15.79
N ALA A 7 14.64 -37.42 -15.27
CA ALA A 7 13.33 -37.97 -15.64
C ALA A 7 12.17 -37.03 -15.28
N ARG A 8 12.24 -36.39 -14.11
CA ARG A 8 11.22 -35.42 -13.68
C ARG A 8 11.17 -34.20 -14.60
N TRP A 9 12.33 -33.66 -14.97
CA TRP A 9 12.39 -32.52 -15.90
C TRP A 9 12.00 -32.90 -17.32
N HIS A 10 12.38 -34.09 -17.78
CA HIS A 10 11.95 -34.63 -19.06
C HIS A 10 10.42 -34.73 -19.15
N ASP A 11 9.77 -35.25 -18.10
CA ASP A 11 8.30 -35.31 -18.03
C ASP A 11 7.63 -33.93 -17.99
N VAL A 12 8.20 -32.99 -17.23
CA VAL A 12 7.68 -31.61 -17.14
C VAL A 12 7.75 -30.91 -18.50
N LEU A 13 8.90 -30.99 -19.17
CA LEU A 13 9.12 -30.37 -20.49
C LEU A 13 8.20 -30.96 -21.56
N HIS A 14 7.92 -32.26 -21.50
CA HIS A 14 6.93 -32.87 -22.38
C HIS A 14 5.52 -32.32 -22.18
N ARG A 15 5.09 -32.14 -20.93
CA ARG A 15 3.75 -31.62 -20.62
C ARG A 15 3.56 -30.16 -21.00
N THR A 16 4.64 -29.40 -21.09
CA THR A 16 4.61 -27.96 -21.41
C THR A 16 4.89 -27.66 -22.89
N GLY A 17 4.82 -28.67 -23.77
CA GLY A 17 4.92 -28.48 -25.22
C GLY A 17 6.34 -28.49 -25.77
N PHE A 18 7.27 -29.14 -25.08
CA PHE A 18 8.63 -29.34 -25.56
C PHE A 18 8.95 -30.83 -25.76
N THR A 19 10.09 -31.14 -26.39
CA THR A 19 10.56 -32.51 -26.68
C THR A 19 11.10 -33.27 -25.45
N GLY A 20 11.03 -32.68 -24.25
CA GLY A 20 11.68 -33.23 -23.07
C GLY A 20 13.13 -32.75 -22.94
N CYS A 21 13.95 -33.47 -22.18
CA CYS A 21 15.38 -33.15 -22.06
C CYS A 21 16.18 -33.69 -23.27
N ASP A 22 16.40 -32.86 -24.30
CA ASP A 22 17.18 -33.24 -25.50
C ASP A 22 18.68 -33.31 -25.19
N ILE A 23 19.18 -32.36 -24.38
CA ILE A 23 20.57 -32.31 -23.92
C ILE A 23 20.57 -32.03 -22.43
N TYR A 24 21.39 -32.80 -21.71
CA TYR A 24 21.68 -32.60 -20.30
C TYR A 24 23.18 -32.40 -20.13
N SER A 25 23.58 -31.26 -19.57
CA SER A 25 24.98 -30.94 -19.29
C SER A 25 25.12 -30.49 -17.83
N PRO A 26 25.51 -31.39 -16.91
CA PRO A 26 25.81 -31.01 -15.54
C PRO A 26 27.09 -30.15 -15.50
N ASP A 27 27.26 -29.37 -14.44
CA ASP A 27 28.48 -28.60 -14.17
C ASP A 27 29.65 -29.47 -13.71
N PHE A 28 29.36 -30.68 -13.23
CA PHE A 28 30.35 -31.64 -12.75
C PHE A 28 29.94 -33.09 -13.06
N ASP A 29 30.87 -33.91 -13.54
CA ASP A 29 30.61 -35.31 -13.92
C ASP A 29 30.37 -36.25 -12.71
N GLY A 30 30.72 -35.79 -11.50
CA GLY A 30 30.60 -36.56 -10.26
C GLY A 30 29.32 -36.25 -9.47
N GLN A 31 28.56 -37.30 -9.15
CA GLN A 31 27.24 -37.21 -8.50
C GLN A 31 27.21 -36.51 -7.11
N CYS A 32 28.36 -36.31 -6.46
CA CYS A 32 28.44 -35.74 -5.11
C CYS A 32 28.70 -34.24 -5.07
N PHE A 33 29.00 -33.59 -6.20
CA PHE A 33 29.39 -32.18 -6.25
C PHE A 33 28.65 -31.38 -7.34
N GLN A 34 27.58 -31.93 -7.90
CA GLN A 34 26.78 -31.24 -8.90
C GLN A 34 25.85 -30.23 -8.22
N GLU A 35 25.98 -28.95 -8.57
CA GLU A 35 25.12 -27.87 -8.07
C GLU A 35 24.20 -27.32 -9.16
N HIS A 36 24.66 -27.33 -10.42
CA HIS A 36 23.96 -26.77 -11.56
C HIS A 36 23.92 -27.74 -12.76
N ALA A 37 22.92 -27.59 -13.62
CA ALA A 37 22.87 -28.29 -14.89
C ALA A 37 22.17 -27.43 -15.95
N VAL A 38 22.65 -27.53 -17.18
CA VAL A 38 22.01 -26.93 -18.35
C VAL A 38 21.16 -28.00 -19.04
N PHE A 39 19.90 -27.67 -19.27
CA PHE A 39 18.95 -28.48 -20.03
C PHE A 39 18.65 -27.78 -21.36
N VAL A 40 18.69 -28.51 -22.47
CA VAL A 40 18.23 -28.02 -23.77
C VAL A 40 17.01 -28.82 -24.18
N SER A 41 16.01 -28.11 -24.69
CA SER A 41 14.73 -28.69 -25.13
C SER A 41 14.20 -27.93 -26.34
N THR A 42 13.62 -28.67 -27.29
CA THR A 42 13.08 -28.11 -28.52
C THR A 42 11.59 -27.84 -28.35
N ALA A 43 11.15 -26.61 -28.62
CA ALA A 43 9.74 -26.26 -28.60
C ALA A 43 8.99 -27.04 -29.71
N GLN A 44 8.00 -27.84 -29.33
CA GLN A 44 7.10 -28.47 -30.29
C GLN A 44 5.96 -27.50 -30.61
N GLY A 45 5.84 -27.13 -31.88
CA GLY A 45 4.77 -26.25 -32.35
C GLY A 45 3.39 -26.87 -32.07
N ASN A 46 2.55 -26.09 -31.39
CA ASN A 46 1.12 -26.33 -31.12
C ASN A 46 0.81 -27.65 -30.40
N HIS A 47 1.20 -27.73 -29.13
CA HIS A 47 0.39 -28.50 -28.19
C HIS A 47 -0.96 -27.80 -28.03
N VAL A 48 -1.99 -28.30 -28.71
CA VAL A 48 -3.38 -28.03 -28.31
C VAL A 48 -3.50 -28.66 -26.92
N PRO A 49 -3.80 -27.90 -25.86
CA PRO A 49 -4.05 -28.49 -24.55
C PRO A 49 -5.16 -29.52 -24.73
N SER A 50 -4.85 -30.77 -24.39
CA SER A 50 -5.79 -31.87 -24.37
C SER A 50 -7.06 -31.41 -23.66
N SER A 51 -8.17 -31.46 -24.38
CA SER A 51 -9.52 -31.14 -23.93
C SER A 51 -9.85 -31.85 -22.62
N LEU A 52 -9.82 -31.13 -21.52
CA LEU A 52 -10.47 -31.50 -20.27
C LEU A 52 -11.13 -30.23 -19.78
N ASN A 53 -12.42 -30.05 -20.05
CA ASN A 53 -13.21 -29.01 -19.38
C ASN A 53 -13.19 -29.36 -17.89
N PRO A 54 -12.37 -28.68 -17.05
CA PRO A 54 -12.29 -29.05 -15.65
C PRO A 54 -13.64 -28.73 -15.00
N THR A 55 -14.00 -29.51 -13.99
CA THR A 55 -15.21 -29.19 -13.21
C THR A 55 -14.93 -27.92 -12.41
N ILE A 56 -15.90 -27.02 -12.31
CA ILE A 56 -15.79 -25.80 -11.50
C ILE A 56 -16.64 -26.02 -10.26
N GLU A 57 -16.04 -25.97 -9.06
CA GLU A 57 -16.79 -26.05 -7.80
C GLU A 57 -16.74 -24.71 -7.09
N ILE A 58 -17.89 -24.06 -6.98
CA ILE A 58 -18.06 -22.77 -6.30
C ILE A 58 -18.48 -23.06 -4.87
N VAL A 59 -17.60 -22.74 -3.92
CA VAL A 59 -17.78 -22.99 -2.50
C VAL A 59 -18.22 -21.70 -1.80
N TYR A 60 -19.32 -21.77 -1.06
CA TYR A 60 -19.96 -20.63 -0.39
C TYR A 60 -20.59 -21.00 0.96
N GLU A 61 -20.99 -20.00 1.75
CA GLU A 61 -21.76 -20.17 2.98
C GLU A 61 -23.27 -20.06 2.72
N SER A 62 -24.05 -21.08 3.12
CA SER A 62 -25.50 -21.15 2.83
C SER A 62 -26.33 -20.02 3.44
N ASN A 63 -25.84 -19.40 4.52
CA ASN A 63 -26.50 -18.32 5.24
C ASN A 63 -26.16 -16.92 4.69
N GLU A 64 -25.27 -16.80 3.70
CA GLU A 64 -24.80 -15.51 3.16
C GLU A 64 -25.44 -15.20 1.79
N PRO A 65 -26.45 -14.31 1.72
CA PRO A 65 -27.26 -14.12 0.51
C PRO A 65 -26.46 -13.65 -0.71
N LYS A 66 -25.44 -12.82 -0.52
CA LYS A 66 -24.63 -12.33 -1.66
C LYS A 66 -23.76 -13.43 -2.25
N GLN A 67 -23.23 -14.34 -1.43
CA GLN A 67 -22.47 -15.49 -1.90
C GLN A 67 -23.39 -16.44 -2.68
N VAL A 68 -24.57 -16.73 -2.12
CA VAL A 68 -25.59 -17.55 -2.80
C VAL A 68 -26.01 -16.94 -4.14
N ASN A 69 -26.22 -15.63 -4.21
CA ASN A 69 -26.59 -14.95 -5.45
C ASN A 69 -25.46 -14.97 -6.50
N LEU A 70 -24.21 -14.78 -6.08
CA LEU A 70 -23.05 -14.89 -6.98
C LEU A 70 -22.88 -16.34 -7.49
N ALA A 71 -23.00 -17.34 -6.62
CA ALA A 71 -22.92 -18.74 -7.00
C ALA A 71 -24.00 -19.10 -8.05
N ARG A 72 -25.26 -18.72 -7.81
CA ARG A 72 -26.36 -18.92 -8.77
C ARG A 72 -26.12 -18.21 -10.11
N PHE A 73 -25.64 -16.97 -10.07
CA PHE A 73 -25.31 -16.24 -11.29
C PHE A 73 -24.26 -16.98 -12.12
N LEU A 74 -23.20 -17.45 -11.47
CA LEU A 74 -22.13 -18.18 -12.16
C LEU A 74 -22.66 -19.50 -12.73
N ASP A 75 -23.45 -20.26 -11.98
CA ASP A 75 -24.08 -21.50 -12.46
C ASP A 75 -24.91 -21.26 -13.74
N ASP A 76 -25.85 -20.31 -13.71
CA ASP A 76 -26.70 -19.95 -14.86
C ASP A 76 -25.87 -19.49 -16.07
N ARG A 77 -24.85 -18.67 -15.82
CA ARG A 77 -23.95 -18.14 -16.86
C ARG A 77 -23.17 -19.26 -17.57
N TYR A 78 -22.63 -20.21 -16.81
CA TYR A 78 -21.86 -21.33 -17.36
C TYR A 78 -22.73 -22.36 -18.09
N GLN A 79 -23.93 -22.65 -17.56
CA GLN A 79 -24.91 -23.51 -18.21
C GLN A 79 -25.34 -22.94 -19.57
N THR A 80 -25.51 -21.62 -19.66
CA THR A 80 -25.95 -20.95 -20.89
C THR A 80 -24.85 -20.90 -21.97
N LEU A 81 -23.58 -20.72 -21.59
CA LEU A 81 -22.52 -20.34 -22.55
C LEU A 81 -21.51 -21.42 -22.89
N THR A 82 -21.19 -22.36 -21.98
CA THR A 82 -19.96 -23.17 -22.12
C THR A 82 -20.11 -24.67 -21.87
N ASN A 83 -21.32 -25.16 -21.59
CA ASN A 83 -21.62 -26.58 -21.28
C ASN A 83 -20.65 -27.21 -20.26
N SER A 84 -20.00 -26.38 -19.45
CA SER A 84 -19.03 -26.77 -18.41
C SER A 84 -19.80 -27.16 -17.16
N ARG A 85 -19.31 -28.17 -16.43
CA ARG A 85 -19.95 -28.64 -15.20
C ARG A 85 -19.59 -27.69 -14.06
N VAL A 86 -20.55 -26.86 -13.65
CA VAL A 86 -20.45 -26.03 -12.44
C VAL A 86 -21.22 -26.71 -11.32
N ALA A 87 -20.58 -26.86 -10.17
CA ALA A 87 -21.21 -27.31 -8.94
C ALA A 87 -21.16 -26.16 -7.92
N CYS A 88 -22.32 -25.62 -7.53
CA CYS A 88 -22.40 -24.69 -6.42
C CYS A 88 -22.65 -25.48 -5.14
N VAL A 89 -21.68 -25.49 -4.23
CA VAL A 89 -21.70 -26.36 -3.05
C VAL A 89 -21.49 -25.53 -1.77
N PRO A 90 -22.38 -25.64 -0.78
CA PRO A 90 -22.09 -25.12 0.56
C PRO A 90 -20.78 -25.69 1.11
N VAL A 91 -20.01 -24.89 1.84
CA VAL A 91 -18.71 -25.33 2.39
C VAL A 91 -18.79 -26.63 3.21
N ASP A 92 -19.89 -26.83 3.94
CA ASP A 92 -20.16 -28.05 4.73
C ASP A 92 -20.33 -29.33 3.89
N ASN A 93 -20.64 -29.18 2.60
CA ASN A 93 -20.90 -30.28 1.68
C ASN A 93 -19.79 -30.46 0.64
N ALA A 94 -18.74 -29.63 0.67
CA ALA A 94 -17.66 -29.68 -0.30
C ALA A 94 -16.81 -30.96 -0.14
N SER A 95 -16.56 -31.65 -1.26
CA SER A 95 -15.81 -32.92 -1.26
C SER A 95 -14.30 -32.69 -1.23
N THR A 96 -13.52 -33.62 -0.68
CA THR A 96 -12.05 -33.62 -0.80
C THR A 96 -11.54 -34.39 -2.03
N ASP A 97 -12.43 -34.94 -2.86
CA ASP A 97 -12.06 -35.59 -4.13
C ASP A 97 -11.98 -34.54 -5.25
N THR A 98 -10.78 -34.26 -5.73
CA THR A 98 -10.45 -33.01 -6.43
C THR A 98 -9.76 -33.21 -7.78
N ARG A 99 -9.82 -34.41 -8.37
CA ARG A 99 -9.16 -34.65 -9.67
C ARG A 99 -9.74 -33.72 -10.75
N ASP A 100 -8.88 -32.94 -11.37
CA ASP A 100 -9.15 -32.08 -12.53
C ASP A 100 -10.30 -31.08 -12.34
N MET A 101 -10.24 -30.31 -11.24
CA MET A 101 -11.24 -29.30 -10.86
C MET A 101 -10.61 -27.96 -10.44
N LEU A 102 -11.27 -26.85 -10.81
CA LEU A 102 -11.02 -25.52 -10.28
C LEU A 102 -11.98 -25.24 -9.12
N ARG A 103 -11.45 -25.09 -7.92
CA ARG A 103 -12.24 -24.72 -6.74
C ARG A 103 -12.25 -23.21 -6.55
N VAL A 104 -13.44 -22.61 -6.50
CA VAL A 104 -13.64 -21.17 -6.36
C VAL A 104 -14.25 -20.87 -5.00
N PHE A 105 -13.51 -20.22 -4.11
CA PHE A 105 -14.01 -19.74 -2.82
C PHE A 105 -14.50 -18.31 -2.95
N ILE A 106 -15.74 -18.04 -2.54
CA ILE A 106 -16.35 -16.69 -2.55
C ILE A 106 -16.71 -16.18 -1.15
N HIS A 107 -16.02 -16.68 -0.13
CA HIS A 107 -16.36 -16.42 1.28
C HIS A 107 -16.04 -14.99 1.70
N ASP A 108 -14.95 -14.43 1.18
CA ASP A 108 -14.44 -13.12 1.60
C ASP A 108 -14.98 -11.94 0.77
N ILE A 109 -16.06 -12.11 0.01
CA ILE A 109 -16.61 -11.03 -0.84
C ILE A 109 -17.35 -9.93 -0.04
N GLU A 110 -17.66 -10.19 1.24
CA GLU A 110 -18.35 -9.24 2.12
C GLU A 110 -17.80 -9.29 3.55
N LYS A 111 -17.84 -10.47 4.17
CA LYS A 111 -17.29 -10.72 5.51
C LYS A 111 -15.85 -11.21 5.37
N LEU A 112 -14.99 -10.86 6.33
CA LEU A 112 -13.62 -11.37 6.41
C LEU A 112 -13.65 -12.74 7.11
N SER A 113 -14.13 -13.76 6.41
CA SER A 113 -14.37 -15.08 6.98
C SER A 113 -13.09 -15.69 7.56
N LEU A 114 -11.90 -15.42 7.00
CA LEU A 114 -10.62 -15.88 7.55
C LEU A 114 -10.19 -15.20 8.85
N HIS A 115 -10.60 -13.96 9.10
CA HIS A 115 -10.19 -13.22 10.30
C HIS A 115 -10.88 -13.75 11.56
N ASP A 116 -12.20 -13.96 11.47
CA ASP A 116 -13.05 -14.37 12.59
C ASP A 116 -13.50 -15.84 12.44
N MET A 117 -12.67 -16.68 11.80
CA MET A 117 -13.05 -18.06 11.48
C MET A 117 -13.10 -18.94 12.73
N GLY A 118 -14.21 -19.66 12.91
CA GLY A 118 -14.33 -20.69 13.94
C GLY A 118 -13.45 -21.92 13.63
N PRO A 119 -13.08 -22.72 14.65
CA PRO A 119 -12.16 -23.84 14.50
C PRO A 119 -12.68 -24.97 13.59
N GLU A 120 -14.00 -25.19 13.57
CA GLU A 120 -14.64 -26.20 12.72
C GLU A 120 -14.52 -25.85 11.24
N LEU A 121 -14.93 -24.62 10.90
CA LEU A 121 -14.84 -24.09 9.53
C LEU A 121 -13.38 -24.05 9.06
N TRP A 122 -12.45 -23.59 9.91
CA TRP A 122 -11.02 -23.60 9.60
C TRP A 122 -10.50 -25.01 9.28
N SER A 123 -10.87 -26.01 10.09
CA SER A 123 -10.46 -27.40 9.85
C SER A 123 -10.97 -27.94 8.51
N MET A 124 -12.14 -27.48 8.05
CA MET A 124 -12.68 -27.82 6.73
C MET A 124 -11.91 -27.12 5.62
N PHE A 125 -11.66 -25.81 5.76
CA PHE A 125 -10.84 -25.05 4.80
C PHE A 125 -9.47 -25.66 4.60
N GLN A 126 -8.78 -26.05 5.67
CA GLN A 126 -7.48 -26.73 5.57
C GLN A 126 -7.57 -28.00 4.71
N LYS A 127 -8.58 -28.86 4.93
CA LYS A 127 -8.77 -30.08 4.14
C LYS A 127 -9.06 -29.77 2.67
N LEU A 128 -9.90 -28.78 2.40
CA LEU A 128 -10.27 -28.38 1.04
C LEU A 128 -9.09 -27.75 0.30
N LEU A 129 -8.32 -26.87 0.94
CA LEU A 129 -7.15 -26.23 0.36
C LEU A 129 -6.02 -27.21 0.08
N ILE A 130 -5.75 -28.14 1.00
CA ILE A 130 -4.70 -29.16 0.82
C ILE A 130 -5.08 -30.14 -0.30
N SER A 131 -6.36 -30.52 -0.41
CA SER A 131 -6.83 -31.45 -1.44
C SER A 131 -6.91 -30.83 -2.83
N SER A 132 -7.21 -29.54 -2.97
CA SER A 132 -7.34 -28.88 -4.27
C SER A 132 -6.01 -28.73 -5.00
N THR A 133 -5.99 -29.03 -6.31
CA THR A 133 -4.83 -28.74 -7.18
C THR A 133 -4.91 -27.34 -7.79
N SER A 134 -6.11 -26.83 -8.07
CA SER A 134 -6.33 -25.49 -8.60
C SER A 134 -7.39 -24.74 -7.79
N THR A 135 -7.04 -23.57 -7.28
CA THR A 135 -7.88 -22.81 -6.35
C THR A 135 -7.91 -21.33 -6.72
N LEU A 136 -9.11 -20.76 -6.84
CA LEU A 136 -9.36 -19.33 -6.91
C LEU A 136 -10.00 -18.85 -5.60
N TRP A 137 -9.42 -17.84 -4.96
CA TRP A 137 -10.02 -17.15 -3.83
C TRP A 137 -10.50 -15.76 -4.25
N VAL A 138 -11.81 -15.56 -4.19
CA VAL A 138 -12.44 -14.27 -4.48
C VAL A 138 -12.69 -13.55 -3.17
N ARG A 139 -12.13 -12.33 -3.05
CA ARG A 139 -12.26 -11.49 -1.86
C ARG A 139 -12.68 -10.08 -2.21
N LYS A 140 -13.16 -9.35 -1.20
CA LYS A 140 -13.28 -7.90 -1.23
C LYS A 140 -11.88 -7.26 -1.22
N GLY A 141 -11.64 -6.34 -2.15
CA GLY A 141 -10.42 -5.55 -2.21
C GLY A 141 -10.40 -4.44 -1.14
N SER A 142 -9.20 -3.97 -0.80
CA SER A 142 -9.04 -2.78 0.04
C SER A 142 -9.37 -1.54 -0.80
N GLU A 143 -10.53 -0.93 -0.57
CA GLU A 143 -10.87 0.37 -1.14
C GLU A 143 -10.09 1.50 -0.45
N SER A 144 -9.86 2.58 -1.19
CA SER A 144 -9.01 3.72 -0.85
C SER A 144 -9.38 4.41 0.47
N LEU A 145 -8.52 4.24 1.49
CA LEU A 145 -8.16 5.17 2.59
C LEU A 145 -7.47 4.45 3.77
N GLY A 146 -7.22 3.14 3.66
CA GLY A 146 -6.38 2.38 4.58
C GLY A 146 -6.19 0.96 4.07
N ILE A 147 -5.02 0.37 4.30
CA ILE A 147 -4.79 -1.05 4.05
C ILE A 147 -5.46 -1.80 5.20
N ASN A 148 -6.50 -2.59 4.93
CA ASN A 148 -7.01 -3.52 5.92
C ASN A 148 -6.20 -4.82 5.83
N PRO A 149 -5.26 -5.10 6.75
CA PRO A 149 -4.40 -6.29 6.64
C PRO A 149 -5.19 -7.60 6.72
N HIS A 150 -6.38 -7.60 7.32
CA HIS A 150 -7.20 -8.80 7.49
C HIS A 150 -7.75 -9.36 6.17
N VAL A 151 -7.90 -8.52 5.12
CA VAL A 151 -8.27 -9.03 3.79
C VAL A 151 -7.14 -9.85 3.15
N HIS A 152 -5.90 -9.70 3.63
CA HIS A 152 -4.67 -10.26 3.06
C HIS A 152 -4.21 -11.57 3.70
N LEU A 153 -4.99 -12.16 4.62
CA LEU A 153 -4.62 -13.43 5.28
C LEU A 153 -4.45 -14.58 4.29
N ILE A 154 -5.30 -14.66 3.26
CA ILE A 154 -5.20 -15.69 2.22
C ILE A 154 -3.89 -15.61 1.43
N ASP A 155 -3.31 -14.41 1.28
CA ASP A 155 -2.06 -14.19 0.54
C ASP A 155 -0.93 -14.98 1.18
N GLY A 156 -0.85 -14.98 2.51
CA GLY A 156 0.13 -15.77 3.26
C GLY A 156 -0.11 -17.27 3.15
N ILE A 157 -1.37 -17.72 3.28
CA ILE A 157 -1.74 -19.13 3.16
C ILE A 157 -1.38 -19.67 1.78
N PHE A 158 -1.72 -18.95 0.71
CA PHE A 158 -1.41 -19.37 -0.66
C PHE A 158 0.09 -19.37 -0.92
N ARG A 159 0.82 -18.36 -0.44
CA ARG A 159 2.30 -18.35 -0.54
C ARG A 159 2.91 -19.60 0.09
N VAL A 160 2.45 -20.01 1.26
CA VAL A 160 2.93 -21.24 1.92
C VAL A 160 2.54 -22.48 1.12
N LEU A 161 1.27 -22.62 0.73
CA LEU A 161 0.79 -23.78 -0.04
C LEU A 161 1.57 -23.98 -1.35
N THR A 162 1.83 -22.90 -2.09
CA THR A 162 2.57 -22.96 -3.35
C THR A 162 4.04 -23.34 -3.13
N HIS A 163 4.71 -22.79 -2.12
CA HIS A 163 6.15 -23.02 -1.90
C HIS A 163 6.45 -24.37 -1.22
N GLU A 164 5.54 -24.90 -0.40
CA GLU A 164 5.75 -26.16 0.33
C GLU A 164 5.17 -27.38 -0.39
N GLY A 165 4.02 -27.21 -1.06
CA GLY A 165 3.25 -28.31 -1.66
C GLY A 165 3.61 -28.62 -3.12
N GLY A 166 4.17 -27.66 -3.86
CA GLY A 166 4.64 -27.80 -5.25
C GLY A 166 3.58 -28.25 -6.28
N ARG A 167 2.30 -28.34 -5.90
CA ARG A 167 1.20 -28.93 -6.69
C ARG A 167 -0.09 -28.10 -6.71
N HIS A 168 -0.04 -26.86 -6.23
CA HIS A 168 -1.20 -26.00 -6.02
C HIS A 168 -1.11 -24.76 -6.91
N ASP A 169 -1.96 -24.70 -7.94
CA ASP A 169 -2.19 -23.49 -8.73
C ASP A 169 -3.18 -22.60 -7.98
N THR A 170 -2.67 -21.54 -7.36
CA THR A 170 -3.47 -20.67 -6.48
C THR A 170 -3.61 -19.28 -7.07
N TYR A 171 -4.85 -18.79 -7.14
CA TYR A 171 -5.20 -17.48 -7.71
C TYR A 171 -5.99 -16.66 -6.70
N ILE A 172 -5.67 -15.38 -6.58
CA ILE A 172 -6.38 -14.42 -5.72
C ILE A 172 -7.02 -13.37 -6.61
N PHE A 173 -8.32 -13.15 -6.43
CA PHE A 173 -9.06 -12.12 -7.14
C PHE A 173 -9.72 -11.14 -6.17
N SER A 174 -9.29 -9.89 -6.23
CA SER A 174 -9.73 -8.82 -5.33
C SER A 174 -10.75 -7.91 -6.03
N LEU A 175 -11.97 -7.85 -5.51
CA LEU A 175 -13.06 -7.04 -6.04
C LEU A 175 -12.98 -5.59 -5.51
N GLY A 176 -12.89 -4.60 -6.40
CA GLY A 176 -13.01 -3.19 -6.02
C GLY A 176 -14.47 -2.72 -6.07
N GLY A 177 -14.94 -2.07 -5.02
CA GLY A 177 -16.30 -1.53 -4.98
C GLY A 177 -17.35 -2.60 -4.68
N THR A 178 -18.49 -2.45 -5.35
CA THR A 178 -19.56 -3.43 -5.38
C THR A 178 -19.14 -4.68 -6.16
N VAL A 179 -19.59 -5.85 -5.69
CA VAL A 179 -19.33 -7.13 -6.34
C VAL A 179 -19.85 -7.12 -7.78
N ASN A 180 -18.94 -7.08 -8.75
CA ASN A 180 -19.25 -7.25 -10.16
C ASN A 180 -19.15 -8.73 -10.51
N GLN A 181 -20.31 -9.37 -10.68
CA GLN A 181 -20.42 -10.80 -10.96
C GLN A 181 -19.77 -11.18 -12.30
N GLU A 182 -19.83 -10.29 -13.31
CA GLU A 182 -19.24 -10.52 -14.63
C GLU A 182 -17.71 -10.53 -14.56
N SER A 183 -17.11 -9.72 -13.68
CA SER A 183 -15.65 -9.73 -13.47
C SER A 183 -15.19 -11.06 -12.85
N VAL A 184 -15.98 -11.66 -11.95
CA VAL A 184 -15.67 -12.99 -11.39
C VAL A 184 -15.76 -14.05 -12.48
N TYR A 185 -16.80 -14.01 -13.31
CA TYR A 185 -16.94 -14.90 -14.46
C TYR A 185 -15.73 -14.81 -15.41
N THR A 186 -15.34 -13.60 -15.80
CA THR A 186 -14.18 -13.36 -16.67
C THR A 186 -12.88 -13.85 -16.04
N MET A 187 -12.69 -13.66 -14.73
CA MET A 187 -11.51 -14.18 -14.04
C MET A 187 -11.44 -15.71 -14.10
N ILE A 188 -12.55 -16.40 -13.84
CA ILE A 188 -12.61 -17.87 -13.94
C ILE A 188 -12.31 -18.29 -15.40
N GLN A 189 -12.88 -17.61 -16.40
CA GLN A 189 -12.58 -17.89 -17.81
C GLN A 189 -11.10 -17.73 -18.13
N ASN A 190 -10.45 -16.68 -17.63
CA ASN A 190 -9.01 -16.48 -17.83
C ASN A 190 -8.19 -17.61 -17.23
N ILE A 191 -8.60 -18.19 -16.09
CA ILE A 191 -7.91 -19.36 -15.51
C ILE A 191 -8.09 -20.60 -16.38
N LEU A 192 -9.32 -20.85 -16.85
CA LEU A 192 -9.64 -22.03 -17.66
C LEU A 192 -9.04 -21.96 -19.07
N GLN A 193 -8.95 -20.75 -19.62
CA GLN A 193 -8.40 -20.46 -20.93
C GLN A 193 -7.36 -19.33 -20.78
N PRO A 194 -6.14 -19.68 -20.33
CA PRO A 194 -5.08 -18.71 -20.10
C PRO A 194 -4.79 -17.89 -21.36
N PRO A 195 -4.65 -16.55 -21.26
CA PRO A 195 -4.22 -15.74 -22.39
C PRO A 195 -2.78 -16.11 -22.80
N ALA A 196 -2.41 -15.83 -24.04
CA ALA A 196 -1.08 -16.19 -24.59
C ALA A 196 0.11 -15.61 -23.81
N GLN A 197 -0.12 -14.54 -23.03
CA GLN A 197 0.89 -13.88 -22.19
C GLN A 197 1.10 -14.60 -20.84
N GLY A 198 0.31 -15.63 -20.53
CA GLY A 198 0.30 -16.31 -19.24
C GLY A 198 -0.67 -15.69 -18.22
N LEU A 199 -0.80 -16.36 -17.08
CA LEU A 199 -1.59 -15.91 -15.93
C LEU A 199 -0.69 -15.46 -14.79
N ASP A 200 -1.08 -14.39 -14.11
CA ASP A 200 -0.56 -14.04 -12.80
C ASP A 200 -1.35 -14.78 -11.70
N THR A 201 -0.80 -14.83 -10.50
CA THR A 201 -1.47 -15.44 -9.33
C THR A 201 -2.33 -14.46 -8.55
N GLU A 202 -2.16 -13.15 -8.76
CA GLU A 202 -2.84 -12.09 -8.02
C GLU A 202 -3.43 -11.04 -8.96
N TYR A 203 -4.75 -10.86 -8.88
CA TYR A 203 -5.48 -9.86 -9.64
C TYR A 203 -6.38 -9.00 -8.74
N ALA A 204 -6.57 -7.75 -9.14
CA ALA A 204 -7.58 -6.85 -8.60
C ALA A 204 -8.40 -6.24 -9.73
N VAL A 205 -9.71 -6.07 -9.55
CA VAL A 205 -10.57 -5.36 -10.49
C VAL A 205 -11.00 -4.03 -9.90
N ARG A 206 -10.85 -2.94 -10.67
CA ARG A 206 -11.35 -1.59 -10.31
C ARG A 206 -11.95 -0.96 -11.55
N ASP A 207 -13.18 -0.46 -11.45
CA ASP A 207 -13.92 0.14 -12.56
C ASP A 207 -13.95 -0.76 -13.83
N GLY A 208 -14.13 -2.07 -13.62
CA GLY A 208 -14.15 -3.08 -14.70
C GLY A 208 -12.77 -3.41 -15.31
N THR A 209 -11.71 -2.73 -14.88
CA THR A 209 -10.34 -2.95 -15.38
C THR A 209 -9.59 -3.90 -14.45
N PHE A 210 -8.91 -4.89 -15.03
CA PHE A 210 -8.10 -5.86 -14.31
C PHE A 210 -6.67 -5.31 -14.13
N TYR A 211 -6.18 -5.38 -12.91
CA TYR A 211 -4.83 -5.01 -12.49
C TYR A 211 -4.14 -6.23 -11.89
N ASN A 212 -2.84 -6.34 -12.13
CA ASN A 212 -1.97 -7.34 -11.52
C ASN A 212 -0.96 -6.68 -10.59
N SER A 213 -0.55 -7.41 -9.55
CA SER A 213 0.48 -6.95 -8.62
C SER A 213 1.86 -7.01 -9.29
N ARG A 214 2.65 -5.94 -9.14
CA ARG A 214 4.05 -5.88 -9.58
C ARG A 214 4.92 -5.32 -8.48
N LEU A 215 6.05 -5.99 -8.24
CA LEU A 215 7.07 -5.48 -7.33
C LEU A 215 7.84 -4.37 -8.04
N ILE A 216 7.85 -3.18 -7.44
CA ILE A 216 8.58 -2.03 -7.94
C ILE A 216 9.53 -1.53 -6.86
N ASP A 217 10.65 -0.94 -7.29
CA ASP A 217 11.55 -0.29 -6.36
C ASP A 217 10.93 1.02 -5.84
N SER A 218 11.00 1.23 -4.52
CA SER A 218 10.46 2.42 -3.87
C SER A 218 11.60 3.36 -3.48
N ALA A 219 11.94 4.29 -4.38
CA ALA A 219 12.99 5.28 -4.15
C ALA A 219 12.78 6.09 -2.86
N ARG A 220 11.51 6.43 -2.55
CA ARG A 220 11.13 7.14 -1.32
C ARG A 220 11.46 6.30 -0.08
N PHE A 221 10.95 5.07 -0.01
CA PHE A 221 11.14 4.21 1.17
C PHE A 221 12.62 3.85 1.36
N ASN A 222 13.33 3.56 0.27
CA ASN A 222 14.78 3.32 0.32
C ASN A 222 15.54 4.54 0.85
N GLN A 223 15.13 5.76 0.47
CA GLN A 223 15.73 6.98 0.99
C GLN A 223 15.44 7.17 2.48
N GLU A 224 14.21 6.93 2.93
CA GLU A 224 13.82 7.00 4.34
C GLU A 224 14.64 6.00 5.19
N VAL A 225 14.72 4.74 4.76
CA VAL A 225 15.51 3.70 5.43
C VAL A 225 17.00 4.03 5.41
N SER A 226 17.52 4.52 4.27
CA SER A 226 18.93 4.92 4.15
C SER A 226 19.28 6.07 5.09
N LEU A 227 18.41 7.07 5.24
CA LEU A 227 18.61 8.17 6.19
C LEU A 227 18.62 7.69 7.65
N GLN A 228 17.82 6.66 7.99
CA GLN A 228 17.81 6.08 9.33
C GLN A 228 19.05 5.22 9.61
N LEU A 229 19.55 4.50 8.61
CA LEU A 229 20.69 3.58 8.76
C LEU A 229 22.05 4.25 8.52
N ALA A 230 22.08 5.42 7.87
CA ALA A 230 23.31 6.14 7.60
C ALA A 230 24.00 6.52 8.92
N ALA A 231 25.29 6.16 9.03
CA ALA A 231 26.13 6.60 10.13
C ALA A 231 26.19 8.13 10.12
N HIS A 232 25.64 8.77 11.15
CA HIS A 232 25.68 10.22 11.29
C HIS A 232 27.10 10.63 11.68
N ILE A 233 27.74 11.49 10.87
CA ILE A 233 29.04 12.08 11.20
C ILE A 233 28.79 13.38 11.95
N GLU A 234 29.09 13.40 13.24
CA GLU A 234 29.06 14.63 14.02
C GLU A 234 30.31 15.46 13.71
N CYS A 235 30.12 16.73 13.33
CA CYS A 235 31.22 17.66 13.11
C CYS A 235 30.91 19.02 13.74
N GLN A 236 31.94 19.69 14.28
CA GLN A 236 31.81 21.08 14.70
C GLN A 236 32.01 22.00 13.50
N ARG A 237 31.02 22.87 13.24
CA ARG A 237 31.08 23.89 12.20
C ARG A 237 30.66 25.24 12.77
N ARG A 238 31.04 26.32 12.09
CA ARG A 238 30.54 27.65 12.42
C ARG A 238 29.07 27.75 12.02
N PHE A 239 28.25 28.27 12.93
CA PHE A 239 26.84 28.49 12.65
C PHE A 239 26.66 29.45 11.47
N GLY A 240 25.87 29.03 10.47
CA GLY A 240 25.55 29.82 9.28
C GLY A 240 26.27 29.40 7.99
N ASP A 241 27.35 28.61 8.07
CA ASP A 241 28.10 28.17 6.88
C ASP A 241 27.35 27.14 6.04
N THR A 242 26.46 26.38 6.68
CA THR A 242 25.70 25.30 6.04
C THR A 242 24.23 25.46 6.41
N PRO A 243 23.29 25.34 5.46
CA PRO A 243 21.88 25.26 5.77
C PRO A 243 21.62 24.09 6.71
N LEU A 244 20.91 24.32 7.81
CA LEU A 244 20.57 23.30 8.79
C LEU A 244 19.06 23.13 8.88
N CYS A 245 18.63 21.90 9.16
CA CYS A 245 17.27 21.55 9.58
C CYS A 245 17.32 20.79 10.90
N LEU A 246 16.25 20.85 11.70
CA LEU A 246 16.10 20.00 12.87
C LEU A 246 15.88 18.54 12.45
N ASP A 247 16.61 17.62 13.07
CA ASP A 247 16.34 16.18 12.96
C ASP A 247 15.06 15.84 13.72
N SER A 248 13.90 15.97 13.07
CA SER A 248 12.62 15.73 13.72
C SER A 248 12.35 14.26 14.07
N ILE A 249 13.12 13.32 13.52
CA ILE A 249 12.94 11.88 13.72
C ILE A 249 13.72 11.43 14.95
N ASN A 250 14.99 11.83 15.06
CA ASN A 250 15.85 11.39 16.16
C ASN A 250 15.95 12.42 17.30
N SER A 251 15.41 13.64 17.14
CA SER A 251 15.36 14.61 18.22
C SER A 251 14.22 14.30 19.20
N SER A 252 14.53 14.33 20.48
CA SER A 252 13.54 14.15 21.55
C SER A 252 13.93 14.96 22.78
N ILE A 253 12.98 15.20 23.68
CA ILE A 253 13.28 15.90 24.94
C ILE A 253 14.29 15.12 25.80
N SER A 254 14.28 13.78 25.74
CA SER A 254 15.20 12.92 26.48
C SER A 254 16.55 12.74 25.79
N GLY A 255 16.58 12.68 24.45
CA GLY A 255 17.78 12.44 23.64
C GLY A 255 18.49 13.69 23.15
N GLY A 256 17.91 14.87 23.40
CA GLY A 256 18.38 16.15 22.88
C GLY A 256 17.91 16.43 21.46
N PHE A 257 18.12 17.66 21.01
CA PHE A 257 17.77 18.12 19.67
C PHE A 257 19.03 18.21 18.81
N ARG A 258 18.97 17.62 17.61
CA ARG A 258 20.08 17.55 16.66
C ARG A 258 19.74 18.34 15.40
N SER A 259 20.75 18.94 14.78
CA SER A 259 20.61 19.58 13.48
C SER A 259 21.30 18.73 12.40
N LEU A 260 20.64 18.58 11.26
CA LEU A 260 21.17 17.95 10.06
C LEU A 260 21.48 19.02 9.02
N GLU A 261 22.39 18.73 8.09
CA GLU A 261 22.57 19.56 6.90
C GLU A 261 21.29 19.48 6.04
N ALA A 262 20.65 20.64 5.83
CA ALA A 262 19.45 20.72 5.03
C ALA A 262 19.79 20.61 3.54
N LYS A 263 19.03 19.79 2.81
CA LYS A 263 19.13 19.74 1.35
C LYS A 263 18.56 21.04 0.78
N SER A 264 19.34 21.74 -0.04
CA SER A 264 18.85 22.91 -0.76
C SER A 264 17.87 22.48 -1.87
N ALA A 265 16.69 23.09 -1.92
CA ALA A 265 15.80 22.97 -3.06
C ALA A 265 16.46 23.64 -4.28
N THR A 266 16.81 22.85 -5.29
CA THR A 266 17.50 23.35 -6.49
C THR A 266 16.54 24.17 -7.37
N ASP A 267 15.32 23.68 -7.58
CA ASP A 267 14.36 24.31 -8.49
C ASP A 267 13.02 24.58 -7.80
N LEU A 268 12.37 25.70 -8.18
CA LEU A 268 11.01 26.03 -7.76
C LEU A 268 10.02 25.61 -8.85
N GLY A 269 8.89 25.06 -8.44
CA GLY A 269 7.72 24.94 -9.30
C GLY A 269 7.16 26.29 -9.70
N ASP A 270 6.28 26.30 -10.70
CA ASP A 270 5.73 27.53 -11.30
C ASP A 270 5.04 28.46 -10.30
N THR A 271 4.40 27.91 -9.26
CA THR A 271 3.65 28.65 -8.23
C THR A 271 4.29 28.55 -6.85
N ASP A 272 5.52 28.03 -6.76
CA ASP A 272 6.19 27.84 -5.50
C ASP A 272 6.78 29.16 -4.96
N VAL A 273 6.89 29.23 -3.64
CA VAL A 273 7.45 30.33 -2.87
C VAL A 273 8.51 29.78 -1.95
N GLU A 274 9.73 30.29 -2.08
CA GLU A 274 10.80 30.01 -1.12
C GLU A 274 10.80 31.06 -0.02
N LEU A 275 10.72 30.61 1.22
CA LEU A 275 10.72 31.43 2.42
C LEU A 275 11.99 31.17 3.23
N LYS A 276 12.76 32.23 3.50
CA LYS A 276 13.80 32.20 4.52
C LYS A 276 13.15 32.39 5.89
N ILE A 277 13.19 31.35 6.71
CA ILE A 277 12.58 31.37 8.05
C ILE A 277 13.42 32.22 8.99
N HIS A 278 12.76 33.11 9.73
CA HIS A 278 13.35 33.90 10.80
C HIS A 278 12.90 33.41 12.17
N CYS A 279 11.62 33.04 12.32
CA CYS A 279 11.06 32.51 13.56
C CYS A 279 10.06 31.40 13.24
N ALA A 280 10.07 30.34 14.04
CA ALA A 280 9.06 29.28 14.02
C ALA A 280 8.28 29.31 15.34
N GLY A 281 6.97 29.09 15.27
CA GLY A 281 6.15 28.96 16.48
C GLY A 281 6.17 27.51 16.98
N LEU A 282 6.18 27.36 18.31
CA LEU A 282 6.13 26.07 18.98
C LEU A 282 4.76 25.90 19.65
N ASN A 283 4.12 24.76 19.38
CA ASN A 283 2.83 24.38 19.91
C ASN A 283 2.96 23.16 20.83
N PHE A 284 1.92 22.91 21.64
CA PHE A 284 1.90 21.73 22.52
C PHE A 284 2.02 20.42 21.74
N ARG A 285 1.54 20.39 20.49
CA ARG A 285 1.71 19.25 19.58
C ARG A 285 3.19 18.92 19.35
N ASP A 286 4.06 19.92 19.23
CA ASP A 286 5.49 19.70 18.97
C ASP A 286 6.17 19.05 20.18
N VAL A 287 5.69 19.35 21.38
CA VAL A 287 6.11 18.65 22.60
C VAL A 287 5.68 17.19 22.55
N LEU A 288 4.42 16.90 22.19
CA LEU A 288 3.93 15.51 22.09
C LEU A 288 4.69 14.70 21.02
N LEU A 289 5.04 15.32 19.89
CA LEU A 289 5.90 14.72 18.87
C LEU A 289 7.28 14.39 19.45
N SER A 290 7.92 15.34 20.14
CA SER A 290 9.25 15.15 20.75
C SER A 290 9.28 14.12 21.90
N LEU A 291 8.12 13.77 22.44
CA LEU A 291 7.95 12.71 23.45
C LEU A 291 7.56 11.35 22.84
N GLY A 292 7.40 11.26 21.51
CA GLY A 292 6.94 10.05 20.84
C GLY A 292 5.49 9.65 21.16
N GLN A 293 4.68 10.58 21.69
CA GLN A 293 3.29 10.31 22.09
C GLN A 293 2.32 10.37 20.92
N ILE A 294 2.72 10.99 19.81
CA ILE A 294 1.98 11.00 18.55
C ILE A 294 2.95 10.69 17.41
N PRO A 295 2.51 9.96 16.36
CA PRO A 295 3.37 9.61 15.24
C PRO A 295 3.81 10.87 14.49
N TYR A 296 5.06 10.86 14.02
CA TYR A 296 5.55 11.89 13.12
C TYR A 296 4.84 11.76 11.77
N ALA A 297 4.14 12.81 11.36
CA ALA A 297 3.64 12.98 10.01
C ALA A 297 4.28 14.26 9.46
N GLU A 298 4.58 14.33 8.16
CA GLU A 298 5.05 15.54 7.48
C GLU A 298 4.11 16.69 7.84
N ALA A 299 4.53 17.49 8.81
CA ALA A 299 3.65 18.41 9.50
C ALA A 299 3.90 19.81 8.98
N TRP A 300 2.84 20.39 8.44
CA TRP A 300 2.72 21.83 8.37
C TRP A 300 2.72 22.37 9.81
N GLN A 301 3.65 23.27 10.06
CA GLN A 301 3.85 23.96 11.34
C GLN A 301 3.95 25.45 11.05
N GLU A 302 3.94 26.29 12.08
CA GLU A 302 3.91 27.74 11.85
C GLU A 302 5.30 28.36 11.75
N GLY A 303 5.47 29.26 10.79
CA GLY A 303 6.73 29.94 10.52
C GLY A 303 6.52 31.35 9.97
N ALA A 304 7.42 32.25 10.35
CA ALA A 304 7.48 33.64 9.90
C ALA A 304 8.86 33.94 9.29
N GLY A 305 8.87 34.64 8.16
CA GLY A 305 10.10 34.88 7.41
C GLY A 305 9.97 35.88 6.28
N VAL A 306 10.98 35.87 5.40
CA VAL A 306 11.04 36.71 4.20
C VAL A 306 11.13 35.86 2.93
N VAL A 307 10.32 36.20 1.93
CA VAL A 307 10.33 35.52 0.63
C VAL A 307 11.66 35.79 -0.08
N THR A 308 12.35 34.73 -0.51
CA THR A 308 13.65 34.81 -1.17
C THR A 308 13.60 34.48 -2.66
N ARG A 309 12.68 33.61 -3.08
CA ARG A 309 12.44 33.24 -4.48
C ARG A 309 10.96 32.94 -4.68
N VAL A 310 10.46 33.13 -5.90
CA VAL A 310 9.10 32.74 -6.31
C VAL A 310 9.15 32.11 -7.69
N GLY A 311 8.21 31.20 -7.96
CA GLY A 311 8.00 30.60 -9.27
C GLY A 311 7.46 31.61 -10.29
N ASN A 312 7.63 31.30 -11.58
CA ASN A 312 7.33 32.24 -12.67
C ASN A 312 5.85 32.60 -12.81
N LYS A 313 4.94 31.80 -12.24
CA LYS A 313 3.49 32.02 -12.26
C LYS A 313 2.94 32.45 -10.89
N CYS A 314 3.80 32.66 -9.89
CA CYS A 314 3.35 33.16 -8.59
C CYS A 314 2.88 34.61 -8.72
N THR A 315 1.69 34.90 -8.21
CA THR A 315 1.04 36.21 -8.29
C THR A 315 0.78 36.82 -6.91
N ARG A 316 0.70 35.99 -5.87
CA ARG A 316 0.30 36.41 -4.52
C ARG A 316 1.44 37.01 -3.71
N PHE A 317 2.67 36.58 -3.96
CA PHE A 317 3.85 36.96 -3.19
C PHE A 317 4.99 37.39 -4.11
N LYS A 318 5.88 38.24 -3.59
CA LYS A 318 7.12 38.66 -4.27
C LYS A 318 8.32 38.56 -3.35
N VAL A 319 9.51 38.48 -3.94
CA VAL A 319 10.78 38.53 -3.20
C VAL A 319 10.82 39.77 -2.30
N GLY A 320 11.20 39.57 -1.05
CA GLY A 320 11.23 40.61 -0.01
C GLY A 320 9.95 40.73 0.83
N ASP A 321 8.86 40.07 0.44
CA ASP A 321 7.64 40.06 1.26
C ASP A 321 7.89 39.37 2.59
N ARG A 322 7.36 39.98 3.67
CA ARG A 322 7.37 39.43 5.02
C ARG A 322 6.08 38.65 5.21
N ILE A 323 6.17 37.36 5.48
CA ILE A 323 5.00 36.48 5.54
C ILE A 323 5.03 35.53 6.74
N VAL A 324 3.86 35.13 7.20
CA VAL A 324 3.64 34.19 8.31
C VAL A 324 2.47 33.27 8.02
N GLY A 325 2.58 32.02 8.46
CA GLY A 325 1.46 31.06 8.41
C GLY A 325 1.94 29.65 8.60
N PHE A 326 1.16 28.69 8.11
CA PHE A 326 1.58 27.30 8.13
C PHE A 326 2.46 27.02 6.93
N VAL A 327 3.66 26.49 7.19
CA VAL A 327 4.67 26.15 6.21
C VAL A 327 5.21 24.75 6.50
N PRO A 328 5.74 24.03 5.50
CA PRO A 328 6.39 22.75 5.74
C PRO A 328 7.75 23.01 6.41
N GLN A 329 8.12 22.16 7.37
CA GLN A 329 9.47 22.12 7.96
C GLN A 329 10.01 23.50 8.43
N PRO A 330 9.33 24.25 9.31
CA PRO A 330 9.77 25.58 9.72
C PRO A 330 11.05 25.58 10.57
N PHE A 331 11.50 24.43 11.10
CA PHE A 331 12.76 24.31 11.84
C PHE A 331 13.99 24.14 10.93
N GLN A 332 13.95 24.72 9.74
CA GLN A 332 15.08 24.77 8.82
C GLN A 332 15.26 26.17 8.24
N GLY A 333 16.46 26.47 7.74
CA GLY A 333 16.79 27.83 7.29
C GLY A 333 15.90 28.36 6.15
N ARG A 334 15.42 27.49 5.27
CA ARG A 334 14.56 27.83 4.12
C ARG A 334 13.53 26.74 3.85
N THR A 335 12.34 27.13 3.43
CA THR A 335 11.30 26.18 3.04
C THR A 335 10.62 26.61 1.75
N VAL A 336 10.05 25.66 1.03
CA VAL A 336 9.35 25.88 -0.24
C VAL A 336 7.92 25.37 -0.11
N PHE A 337 6.95 26.15 -0.58
CA PHE A 337 5.55 25.79 -0.59
C PHE A 337 4.80 26.50 -1.73
N CYS A 338 3.65 25.97 -2.15
CA CYS A 338 2.82 26.58 -3.18
C CYS A 338 2.15 27.87 -2.68
N GLU A 339 1.98 28.87 -3.55
CA GLU A 339 1.44 30.19 -3.17
C GLU A 339 0.03 30.16 -2.56
N ASP A 340 -0.75 29.09 -2.75
CA ASP A 340 -2.08 28.89 -2.17
C ASP A 340 -2.05 28.38 -0.71
N ALA A 341 -0.86 28.13 -0.16
CA ALA A 341 -0.69 27.78 1.24
C ALA A 341 -1.31 28.82 2.19
N PRO A 342 -1.75 28.41 3.40
CA PRO A 342 -2.38 29.27 4.40
C PRO A 342 -1.34 30.16 5.10
N VAL A 343 -0.80 31.10 4.33
CA VAL A 343 0.25 32.05 4.69
C VAL A 343 -0.20 33.45 4.32
N VAL A 344 0.10 34.46 5.13
CA VAL A 344 -0.35 35.85 4.94
C VAL A 344 0.79 36.84 5.17
N HIS A 345 0.68 38.06 4.64
CA HIS A 345 1.65 39.13 4.89
C HIS A 345 1.68 39.54 6.36
N ILE A 346 2.89 39.79 6.87
CA ILE A 346 3.13 40.35 8.19
C ILE A 346 2.97 41.88 8.12
N PRO A 347 2.17 42.52 8.99
CA PRO A 347 2.09 43.97 9.08
C PRO A 347 3.46 44.62 9.32
N PRO A 348 3.73 45.82 8.77
CA PRO A 348 5.05 46.46 8.87
C PRO A 348 5.56 46.58 10.31
N GLU A 349 4.68 46.86 11.27
CA GLU A 349 4.98 47.13 12.67
C GLU A 349 5.19 45.87 13.52
N MET A 350 4.82 44.69 13.01
CA MET A 350 4.87 43.43 13.74
C MET A 350 6.20 42.73 13.53
N SER A 351 6.86 42.25 14.58
CA SER A 351 8.10 41.47 14.46
C SER A 351 7.84 40.04 13.95
N TYR A 352 8.87 39.35 13.44
CA TYR A 352 8.74 37.94 13.04
C TYR A 352 8.39 37.02 14.21
N ALA A 353 8.90 37.31 15.41
CA ALA A 353 8.63 36.53 16.61
C ALA A 353 7.17 36.67 17.06
N GLU A 354 6.65 37.90 17.07
CA GLU A 354 5.22 38.14 17.34
C GLU A 354 4.34 37.46 16.29
N ALA A 355 4.69 37.61 15.01
CA ALA A 355 3.95 36.98 13.93
C ALA A 355 3.90 35.46 14.08
N ALA A 356 5.03 34.80 14.33
CA ALA A 356 5.12 33.34 14.42
C ALA A 356 4.27 32.74 15.55
N GLY A 357 3.94 33.50 16.60
CA GLY A 357 3.10 33.05 17.71
C GLY A 357 1.59 33.14 17.46
N ILE A 358 1.16 33.65 16.29
CA ILE A 358 -0.25 33.92 16.00
C ILE A 358 -0.99 32.72 15.36
N PRO A 359 -0.50 32.09 14.27
CA PRO A 359 -1.33 31.28 13.37
C PRO A 359 -2.14 30.20 14.07
N THR A 360 -1.49 29.28 14.79
CA THR A 360 -2.15 28.12 15.39
C THR A 360 -3.06 28.56 16.53
N SER A 361 -2.56 29.40 17.43
CA SER A 361 -3.30 29.79 18.63
C SER A 361 -4.56 30.59 18.29
N PHE A 362 -4.45 31.59 17.40
CA PHE A 362 -5.57 32.45 17.05
C PHE A 362 -6.56 31.77 16.11
N LEU A 363 -6.09 30.99 15.13
CA LEU A 363 -6.98 30.23 14.26
C LEU A 363 -7.79 29.20 15.06
N THR A 364 -7.15 28.51 16.00
CA THR A 364 -7.85 27.57 16.90
C THR A 364 -8.92 28.29 17.71
N ALA A 365 -8.58 29.42 18.35
CA ALA A 365 -9.53 30.20 19.14
C ALA A 365 -10.70 30.71 18.28
N TRP A 366 -10.40 31.29 17.12
CA TRP A 366 -11.41 31.80 16.20
C TRP A 366 -12.33 30.68 15.72
N PHE A 367 -11.79 29.55 15.26
CA PHE A 367 -12.58 28.44 14.75
C PHE A 367 -13.46 27.83 15.84
N SER A 368 -12.91 27.59 17.03
CA SER A 368 -13.67 27.03 18.16
C SER A 368 -14.77 27.98 18.64
N LEU A 369 -14.53 29.28 18.71
CA LEU A 369 -15.48 30.23 19.27
C LEU A 369 -16.51 30.71 18.23
N ILE A 370 -16.07 30.99 17.02
CA ILE A 370 -16.90 31.62 15.97
C ILE A 370 -17.57 30.55 15.12
N GLU A 371 -16.80 29.67 14.48
CA GLU A 371 -17.36 28.68 13.54
C GLU A 371 -18.14 27.58 14.26
N VAL A 372 -17.53 26.98 15.28
CA VAL A 372 -18.14 25.90 16.05
C VAL A 372 -19.06 26.45 17.14
N GLY A 373 -18.54 27.36 17.97
CA GLY A 373 -19.24 27.88 19.14
C GLY A 373 -20.33 28.90 18.82
N ARG A 374 -20.25 29.58 17.66
CA ARG A 374 -21.18 30.64 17.20
C ARG A 374 -21.53 31.64 18.30
N ILE A 375 -20.52 32.05 19.06
CA ILE A 375 -20.73 32.90 20.24
C ILE A 375 -21.32 34.26 19.82
N LYS A 376 -22.33 34.71 20.55
CA LYS A 376 -22.95 36.03 20.38
C LYS A 376 -22.36 37.01 21.41
N PRO A 377 -22.36 38.33 21.15
CA PRO A 377 -21.74 39.35 21.99
C PRO A 377 -22.12 39.31 23.49
N GLU A 378 -23.24 38.70 23.85
CA GLU A 378 -23.81 38.74 25.20
C GLU A 378 -23.65 37.42 26.00
N ARG A 379 -23.02 36.38 25.44
CA ARG A 379 -22.82 35.11 26.14
C ARG A 379 -21.46 35.06 26.85
N ARG A 380 -21.48 34.94 28.18
CA ARG A 380 -20.28 34.62 28.98
C ARG A 380 -19.84 33.18 28.73
N VAL A 381 -18.61 33.01 28.26
CA VAL A 381 -17.94 31.69 28.16
C VAL A 381 -17.23 31.41 29.48
N SER A 382 -17.53 30.28 30.12
CA SER A 382 -16.78 29.81 31.30
C SER A 382 -15.42 29.28 30.83
N SER A 383 -14.36 30.07 30.98
CA SER A 383 -13.02 29.73 30.52
C SER A 383 -12.35 28.71 31.45
N THR A 384 -12.68 27.43 31.32
CA THR A 384 -11.79 26.37 31.82
C THR A 384 -10.62 26.24 30.84
N ARG A 385 -9.58 27.05 31.07
CA ARG A 385 -8.28 27.12 30.35
C ARG A 385 -8.33 27.39 28.84
N VAL A 386 -8.51 28.65 28.48
CA VAL A 386 -7.98 29.22 27.23
C VAL A 386 -6.81 30.12 27.60
N LEU A 387 -5.61 29.54 27.75
CA LEU A 387 -4.37 30.30 27.85
C LEU A 387 -3.81 30.45 26.43
N VAL A 388 -4.19 31.53 25.75
CA VAL A 388 -3.44 31.99 24.57
C VAL A 388 -2.16 32.63 25.11
N GLY A 389 -1.00 32.13 24.69
CA GLY A 389 0.30 32.55 25.20
C GLY A 389 0.45 34.07 25.24
N GLN A 390 0.44 34.64 26.44
CA GLN A 390 0.78 36.04 26.66
C GLN A 390 2.28 36.11 26.89
N GLY A 391 3.01 36.61 25.88
CA GLY A 391 4.39 37.04 26.06
C GLY A 391 4.44 38.08 27.18
N ARG A 392 5.19 37.80 28.25
CA ARG A 392 5.58 38.83 29.20
C ARG A 392 6.54 39.79 28.49
N ARG A 393 6.21 41.09 28.55
CA ARG A 393 7.13 42.18 28.20
C ARG A 393 8.39 42.14 29.07
#